data_AF-A0A0E0HHB1-F1
#
_entry.id   AF-A0A0E0HHB1-F1
#
_cell.length_a   1.000
_cell.length_b   1.000
_cell.length_c   1.000
_cell.angle_alpha   90.00
_cell.angle_beta   90.00
_cell.angle_gamma   90.00
#
_symmetry.space_group_name_H-M   'P 1'
#
loop_
_entity.id
_entity.type
_entity.pdbx_description
1 polymer ?
#
loop_
_entity_poly.entity_id
_entity_poly.type
_entity_poly.pdbx_seq_one_letter_code
_entity_poly.pdbx_strand_id
1 'polypeptide(L)'
;MANSEYEYVKREFELDSLLPPSNWIVVRIDGCHFHRFSKIHTFEKPNDERALRLMNACATSMLEKFPDIVFAYGVSDEYSFVFREETEFYQRRESKILSLCVSYFTSVYVMKWKDFFPNKELKEPPYFDGRVVCYPNLKTIRDYLAWRQVDCHINNQYNTCFWSLVKSGKTEKEAQQALKGTFSKDKNELLSQQFQINYDDEPAIFRKGSCVYRDKVETMVKTDRCGNPIKRTRLVITNANVDIIGPEFWENHPYILREEKCRYENVMKFDINHRLPPCNWTVVRIDICKFEQFSLIHSFDKPNDEAALRLMNASASLMMESFPDIVFGYGFSNEYSFVFQDKTELYQRQESLILSSCTSRFTLFYMMKWKDFFPNKDLVEPPHFEAELLCYPKQKILCDYLSSRQAECHTTNQYSTCFWMLVKSGKSENEAREILKGTLSKDKNELLFQQFHLNYNNEPAVFRKGSCTYRQKVEESADAEGRENTTRERWDVIVAHADMGTEFWRKHPYILRKLDLLG
;
A
#
# COMPACT_ATOMS: atom_id res chain seq x y z
N MET A 1 -7.73 -25.92 21.56
CA MET A 1 -7.62 -24.72 20.70
C MET A 1 -8.44 -24.95 19.43
N ALA A 2 -9.77 -24.82 19.50
CA ALA A 2 -10.65 -25.18 18.37
C ALA A 2 -10.74 -24.09 17.29
N ASN A 3 -10.41 -22.84 17.60
CA ASN A 3 -10.51 -21.72 16.65
C ASN A 3 -9.27 -21.51 15.76
N SER A 4 -8.17 -22.24 15.97
CA SER A 4 -6.95 -22.06 15.17
C SER A 4 -7.14 -22.48 13.70
N GLU A 5 -8.09 -23.38 13.41
CA GLU A 5 -8.42 -23.80 12.04
C GLU A 5 -8.98 -22.64 11.19
N TYR A 6 -9.67 -21.69 11.82
CA TYR A 6 -10.36 -20.58 11.13
C TYR A 6 -9.64 -19.23 11.27
N GLU A 7 -8.57 -19.15 12.06
CA GLU A 7 -7.87 -17.90 12.38
C GLU A 7 -7.20 -17.25 11.15
N TYR A 8 -6.87 -18.06 10.14
CA TYR A 8 -6.33 -17.57 8.87
C TYR A 8 -7.27 -16.56 8.18
N VAL A 9 -8.60 -16.69 8.34
CA VAL A 9 -9.57 -15.77 7.73
C VAL A 9 -9.37 -14.34 8.23
N LYS A 10 -9.17 -14.20 9.55
CA LYS A 10 -8.90 -12.91 10.18
C LYS A 10 -7.53 -12.36 9.77
N ARG A 11 -6.50 -13.22 9.77
CA ARG A 11 -5.10 -12.80 9.52
C ARG A 11 -4.87 -12.41 8.05
N GLU A 12 -5.52 -13.08 7.11
CA GLU A 12 -5.17 -13.00 5.70
C GLU A 12 -6.14 -12.14 4.88
N PHE A 13 -7.38 -11.93 5.33
CA PHE A 13 -8.40 -11.23 4.55
C PHE A 13 -8.89 -9.92 5.18
N GLU A 14 -8.63 -9.66 6.47
CA GLU A 14 -8.89 -8.34 7.05
C GLU A 14 -7.75 -7.38 6.67
N LEU A 15 -8.07 -6.33 5.91
CA LEU A 15 -7.12 -5.27 5.56
C LEU A 15 -7.24 -4.11 6.55
N ASP A 16 -6.20 -3.88 7.35
CA ASP A 16 -6.07 -2.68 8.17
C ASP A 16 -5.37 -1.57 7.38
N SER A 17 -6.17 -0.65 6.80
CA SER A 17 -5.65 0.59 6.20
C SER A 17 -5.21 1.56 7.30
N LEU A 18 -3.90 1.66 7.51
CA LEU A 18 -3.29 2.59 8.45
C LEU A 18 -3.02 3.93 7.76
N LEU A 19 -3.55 5.02 8.33
CA LEU A 19 -3.35 6.36 7.80
C LEU A 19 -1.91 6.80 8.07
N PRO A 20 -1.22 7.46 7.09
CA PRO A 20 0.17 7.83 7.24
C PRO A 20 0.42 8.67 8.50
N PRO A 21 1.52 8.44 9.23
CA PRO A 21 1.87 9.22 10.43
C PRO A 21 2.18 10.67 10.07
N SER A 22 2.12 11.56 11.07
CA SER A 22 2.41 12.99 10.92
C SER A 22 1.58 13.71 9.85
N ASN A 23 0.37 13.22 9.61
CA ASN A 23 -0.62 13.87 8.76
C ASN A 23 -1.82 14.28 9.60
N TRP A 24 -2.35 15.46 9.31
CA TRP A 24 -3.67 15.88 9.76
C TRP A 24 -4.72 14.94 9.16
N ILE A 25 -5.58 14.38 10.00
CA ILE A 25 -6.66 13.51 9.54
C ILE A 25 -7.93 14.32 9.54
N VAL A 26 -8.58 14.42 8.38
CA VAL A 26 -9.91 15.02 8.25
C VAL A 26 -10.92 13.91 7.99
N VAL A 27 -11.88 13.78 8.90
CA VAL A 27 -13.07 12.95 8.68
C VAL A 27 -14.18 13.87 8.22
N ARG A 28 -14.57 13.77 6.96
CA ARG A 28 -15.74 14.49 6.44
C ARG A 28 -16.94 13.56 6.45
N ILE A 29 -18.01 14.00 7.10
CA ILE A 29 -19.30 13.31 7.21
C ILE A 29 -20.31 14.08 6.33
N ASP A 30 -21.15 13.38 5.58
CA ASP A 30 -22.12 13.94 4.65
C ASP A 30 -23.48 13.23 4.78
N GLY A 31 -24.58 13.98 4.71
CA GLY A 31 -25.93 13.44 4.83
C GLY A 31 -26.35 12.63 3.61
N CYS A 32 -26.54 11.32 3.76
CA CYS A 32 -26.96 10.50 2.63
C CYS A 32 -28.40 10.83 2.19
N HIS A 33 -28.58 11.12 0.90
CA HIS A 33 -29.88 11.47 0.31
C HIS A 33 -30.61 12.59 1.08
N PHE A 34 -29.86 13.54 1.66
CA PHE A 34 -30.43 14.54 2.55
C PHE A 34 -31.45 15.46 1.87
N HIS A 35 -31.40 15.57 0.53
CA HIS A 35 -32.45 16.26 -0.21
C HIS A 35 -33.84 15.64 0.03
N ARG A 36 -33.96 14.31 -0.02
CA ARG A 36 -35.19 13.58 0.28
C ARG A 36 -35.55 13.72 1.76
N PHE A 37 -34.57 13.58 2.65
CA PHE A 37 -34.76 13.73 4.10
C PHE A 37 -35.35 15.11 4.44
N SER A 38 -34.77 16.18 3.87
CA SER A 38 -35.22 17.56 4.07
C SER A 38 -36.64 17.81 3.55
N LYS A 39 -37.04 17.14 2.46
CA LYS A 39 -38.41 17.21 1.89
C LYS A 39 -39.42 16.53 2.81
N ILE A 40 -39.12 15.30 3.27
CA ILE A 40 -40.00 14.50 4.16
C ILE A 40 -40.26 15.21 5.49
N HIS A 41 -39.23 15.86 6.04
CA HIS A 41 -39.27 16.60 7.29
C HIS A 41 -39.57 18.08 7.13
N THR A 42 -39.93 18.52 5.91
CA THR A 42 -40.36 19.89 5.58
C THR A 42 -39.42 20.97 6.14
N PHE A 43 -38.13 20.84 5.82
CA PHE A 43 -37.12 21.82 6.19
C PHE A 43 -37.36 23.12 5.42
N GLU A 44 -37.14 24.24 6.11
CA GLU A 44 -37.19 25.57 5.51
C GLU A 44 -36.13 25.71 4.41
N LYS A 45 -36.49 26.45 3.36
CA LYS A 45 -35.63 26.74 2.21
C LYS A 45 -35.41 28.25 2.09
N PRO A 46 -34.19 28.71 1.78
CA PRO A 46 -33.01 27.94 1.39
C PRO A 46 -32.33 27.18 2.55
N ASN A 47 -32.44 27.68 3.78
CA ASN A 47 -31.78 27.11 4.96
C ASN A 47 -32.79 26.92 6.10
N ASP A 48 -32.66 25.83 6.87
CA ASP A 48 -33.40 25.62 8.12
C ASP A 48 -32.43 25.76 9.30
N GLU A 49 -32.57 26.83 10.07
CA GLU A 49 -31.66 27.13 11.17
C GLU A 49 -31.67 26.03 12.25
N ARG A 50 -32.82 25.38 12.49
CA ARG A 50 -32.92 24.30 13.49
C ARG A 50 -32.11 23.09 13.06
N ALA A 51 -32.15 22.76 11.77
CA ALA A 51 -31.36 21.67 11.21
C ALA A 51 -29.86 21.93 11.35
N LEU A 52 -29.40 23.15 11.05
CA LEU A 52 -27.99 23.53 11.21
C LEU A 52 -27.58 23.55 12.69
N ARG A 53 -28.42 24.07 13.58
CA ARG A 53 -28.15 24.04 15.03
C ARG A 53 -28.09 22.62 15.58
N LEU A 54 -28.91 21.69 15.07
CA LEU A 54 -28.82 20.27 15.40
C LEU A 54 -27.48 19.67 14.93
N MET A 55 -27.07 19.92 13.68
CA MET A 55 -25.76 19.49 13.17
C MET A 55 -24.61 20.04 14.04
N ASN A 56 -24.67 21.32 14.40
CA ASN A 56 -23.69 21.95 15.27
C ASN A 56 -23.64 21.31 16.66
N ALA A 57 -24.79 20.99 17.25
CA ALA A 57 -24.86 20.30 18.54
C ALA A 57 -24.30 18.87 18.49
N CYS A 58 -24.39 18.21 17.34
CA CYS A 58 -23.73 16.93 17.09
C CYS A 58 -22.20 17.11 17.02
N ALA A 59 -21.73 18.13 16.31
CA ALA A 59 -20.31 18.44 16.22
C ALA A 59 -19.71 18.84 17.58
N THR A 60 -20.41 19.62 18.41
CA THR A 60 -20.00 19.88 19.79
C THR A 60 -19.83 18.57 20.57
N SER A 61 -20.78 17.65 20.45
CA SER A 61 -20.71 16.35 21.14
C SER A 61 -19.57 15.47 20.64
N MET A 62 -19.19 15.59 19.36
CA MET A 62 -18.01 14.93 18.79
C MET A 62 -16.72 15.44 19.44
N LEU A 63 -16.56 16.77 19.57
CA LEU A 63 -15.40 17.35 20.25
C LEU A 63 -15.38 17.03 21.75
N GLU A 64 -16.54 16.91 22.41
CA GLU A 64 -16.59 16.46 23.80
C GLU A 64 -16.13 15.01 23.95
N LYS A 65 -16.54 14.13 23.03
CA LYS A 65 -16.25 12.70 23.09
C LYS A 65 -14.83 12.34 22.64
N PHE A 66 -14.32 13.05 21.64
CA PHE A 66 -13.04 12.77 20.99
C PHE A 66 -12.08 13.96 21.15
N PRO A 67 -11.23 13.95 22.21
CA PRO A 67 -10.27 15.02 22.48
C PRO A 67 -9.31 15.31 21.32
N ASP A 68 -9.04 14.31 20.49
CA ASP A 68 -8.13 14.38 19.35
C ASP A 68 -8.64 15.24 18.19
N ILE A 69 -9.95 15.46 18.12
CA ILE A 69 -10.55 16.40 17.16
C ILE A 69 -10.27 17.82 17.66
N VAL A 70 -9.43 18.59 16.97
CA VAL A 70 -9.04 19.94 17.37
C VAL A 70 -9.93 21.03 16.78
N PHE A 71 -10.53 20.76 15.62
CA PHE A 71 -11.35 21.72 14.89
C PHE A 71 -12.43 20.97 14.11
N ALA A 72 -13.61 21.56 13.99
CA ALA A 72 -14.65 21.08 13.10
C ALA A 72 -15.31 22.22 12.34
N TYR A 73 -15.63 21.96 11.08
CA TYR A 73 -16.31 22.91 10.19
C TYR A 73 -17.53 22.25 9.56
N GLY A 74 -18.69 22.89 9.64
CA GLY A 74 -19.94 22.38 9.09
C GLY A 74 -20.64 23.37 8.17
N VAL A 75 -21.22 22.84 7.10
CA VAL A 75 -22.04 23.57 6.14
C VAL A 75 -23.13 22.63 5.61
N SER A 76 -24.36 23.14 5.48
CA SER A 76 -25.50 22.35 5.01
C SER A 76 -25.68 21.06 5.83
N ASP A 77 -25.50 19.91 5.19
CA ASP A 77 -25.62 18.54 5.68
C ASP A 77 -24.26 17.85 5.83
N GLU A 78 -23.15 18.59 5.65
CA GLU A 78 -21.78 18.09 5.83
C GLU A 78 -21.08 18.69 7.06
N TYR A 79 -20.18 17.89 7.65
CA TYR A 79 -19.29 18.31 8.73
C TYR A 79 -17.90 17.67 8.55
N SER A 80 -16.87 18.48 8.66
CA SER A 80 -15.46 18.07 8.63
C SER A 80 -14.89 18.11 10.04
N PHE A 81 -14.29 17.02 10.50
CA PHE A 81 -13.61 16.91 11.79
C PHE A 81 -12.11 16.74 11.58
N VAL A 82 -11.33 17.69 12.08
CA VAL A 82 -9.87 17.72 11.96
C VAL A 82 -9.28 17.13 13.24
N PHE A 83 -8.57 16.02 13.11
CA PHE A 83 -7.77 15.43 14.17
C PHE A 83 -6.36 16.03 14.17
N ARG A 84 -5.75 16.16 15.35
CA ARG A 84 -4.35 16.59 15.48
C ARG A 84 -3.40 15.67 14.70
N GLU A 85 -2.33 16.25 14.18
CA GLU A 85 -1.35 15.59 13.31
C GLU A 85 -0.76 14.31 13.96
N GLU A 86 -0.46 14.38 15.26
CA GLU A 86 0.19 13.35 16.07
C GLU A 86 -0.79 12.32 16.65
N THR A 87 -2.08 12.35 16.26
CA THR A 87 -3.06 11.42 16.82
C THR A 87 -2.66 9.95 16.60
N GLU A 88 -2.76 9.16 17.66
CA GLU A 88 -2.64 7.70 17.62
C GLU A 88 -4.01 7.04 17.83
N PHE A 89 -5.10 7.80 17.64
CA PHE A 89 -6.47 7.36 17.87
C PHE A 89 -6.76 6.08 17.08
N TYR A 90 -7.05 4.99 17.79
CA TYR A 90 -7.22 3.64 17.24
C TYR A 90 -6.08 3.17 16.31
N GLN A 91 -4.83 3.53 16.64
CA GLN A 91 -3.64 3.22 15.84
C GLN A 91 -3.75 3.76 14.41
N ARG A 92 -4.49 4.86 14.21
CA ARG A 92 -4.69 5.48 12.89
C ARG A 92 -5.36 4.55 11.85
N ARG A 93 -6.10 3.53 12.30
CA ARG A 93 -6.89 2.67 11.40
C ARG A 93 -8.06 3.44 10.80
N GLU A 94 -8.00 3.66 9.49
CA GLU A 94 -8.98 4.45 8.73
C GLU A 94 -10.42 3.97 8.99
N SER A 95 -10.65 2.67 8.85
CA SER A 95 -11.98 2.05 9.02
C SER A 95 -12.56 2.28 10.41
N LYS A 96 -11.73 2.24 11.47
CA LYS A 96 -12.15 2.47 12.86
C LYS A 96 -12.45 3.93 13.11
N ILE A 97 -11.57 4.83 12.68
CA ILE A 97 -11.77 6.27 12.84
C ILE A 97 -13.06 6.70 12.14
N LEU A 98 -13.23 6.29 10.88
CA LEU A 98 -14.38 6.64 10.06
C LEU A 98 -15.69 6.11 10.67
N SER A 99 -15.76 4.80 10.92
CA SER A 99 -16.99 4.16 11.41
C SER A 99 -17.41 4.70 12.78
N LEU A 100 -16.48 4.98 13.69
CA LEU A 100 -16.78 5.57 14.98
C LEU A 100 -17.30 7.01 14.86
N CYS A 101 -16.68 7.84 14.01
CA CYS A 101 -17.14 9.21 13.81
C CYS A 101 -18.56 9.24 13.22
N VAL A 102 -18.80 8.47 12.15
CA VAL A 102 -20.09 8.43 11.46
C VAL A 102 -21.19 7.85 12.34
N SER A 103 -20.94 6.71 13.02
CA SER A 103 -21.95 6.08 13.87
C SER A 103 -22.29 6.94 15.09
N TYR A 104 -21.29 7.57 15.73
CA TYR A 104 -21.53 8.45 16.87
C TYR A 104 -22.27 9.72 16.44
N PHE A 105 -21.86 10.38 15.36
CA PHE A 105 -22.55 11.56 14.83
C PHE A 105 -24.02 11.25 14.51
N THR A 106 -24.28 10.15 13.79
CA THR A 106 -25.64 9.69 13.47
C THR A 106 -26.48 9.45 14.72
N SER A 107 -25.91 8.78 15.72
CA SER A 107 -26.61 8.47 16.97
C SER A 107 -26.97 9.74 17.74
N VAL A 108 -26.04 10.69 17.85
CA VAL A 108 -26.29 11.98 18.51
C VAL A 108 -27.33 12.80 17.75
N TYR A 109 -27.31 12.78 16.41
CA TYR A 109 -28.31 13.47 15.59
C TYR A 109 -29.73 12.97 15.88
N VAL A 110 -29.91 11.65 15.96
CA VAL A 110 -31.20 11.04 16.31
C VAL A 110 -31.60 11.37 17.76
N MET A 111 -30.66 11.24 18.71
CA MET A 111 -30.94 11.50 20.13
C MET A 111 -31.33 12.96 20.40
N LYS A 112 -30.66 13.92 19.75
CA LYS A 112 -30.92 15.36 19.91
C LYS A 112 -32.05 15.88 19.03
N TRP A 113 -32.63 15.06 18.15
CA TRP A 113 -33.66 15.52 17.20
C TRP A 113 -34.80 16.28 17.88
N LYS A 114 -35.35 15.73 18.97
CA LYS A 114 -36.48 16.32 19.70
C LYS A 114 -36.16 17.65 20.39
N ASP A 115 -34.88 17.92 20.68
CA ASP A 115 -34.45 19.18 21.29
C ASP A 115 -34.58 20.35 20.29
N PHE A 116 -34.42 20.08 18.99
CA PHE A 116 -34.48 21.09 17.92
C PHE A 116 -35.80 21.03 17.13
N PHE A 117 -36.44 19.87 17.11
CA PHE A 117 -37.72 19.61 16.43
C PHE A 117 -38.74 18.97 17.39
N PRO A 118 -39.18 19.66 18.45
CA PRO A 118 -40.07 19.08 19.46
C PRO A 118 -41.39 18.56 18.86
N ASN A 119 -41.93 19.31 17.88
CA ASN A 119 -43.22 19.04 17.26
C ASN A 119 -43.12 18.25 15.93
N LYS A 120 -41.91 17.86 15.49
CA LYS A 120 -41.76 16.99 14.30
C LYS A 120 -41.23 15.64 14.74
N GLU A 121 -41.95 14.58 14.41
CA GLU A 121 -41.43 13.23 14.57
C GLU A 121 -40.41 12.92 13.48
N LEU A 122 -39.41 12.13 13.86
CA LEU A 122 -38.41 11.62 12.93
C LEU A 122 -39.05 10.48 12.13
N LYS A 123 -39.41 10.76 10.88
CA LYS A 123 -40.16 9.83 10.02
C LYS A 123 -39.28 8.77 9.37
N GLU A 124 -38.00 9.08 9.17
CA GLU A 124 -37.01 8.20 8.56
C GLU A 124 -35.70 8.35 9.34
N PRO A 125 -34.97 7.26 9.63
CA PRO A 125 -33.67 7.37 10.28
C PRO A 125 -32.68 8.07 9.34
N PRO A 126 -32.00 9.14 9.80
CA PRO A 126 -30.92 9.73 9.05
C PRO A 126 -29.74 8.76 9.08
N TYR A 127 -28.97 8.76 8.00
CA TYR A 127 -27.68 8.10 7.96
C TYR A 127 -26.73 8.98 7.17
N PHE A 128 -25.45 8.87 7.52
CA PHE A 128 -24.42 9.72 6.98
C PHE A 128 -23.36 8.82 6.32
N ASP A 129 -22.81 9.28 5.21
CA ASP A 129 -21.55 8.74 4.72
C ASP A 129 -20.41 9.49 5.38
N GLY A 130 -19.21 8.94 5.24
CA GLY A 130 -18.03 9.73 5.51
C GLY A 130 -16.84 9.23 4.74
N ARG A 131 -15.82 10.08 4.70
CA ARG A 131 -14.52 9.77 4.10
C ARG A 131 -13.42 10.34 4.96
N VAL A 132 -12.26 9.70 4.91
CA VAL A 132 -11.06 10.16 5.59
C VAL A 132 -10.10 10.72 4.56
N VAL A 133 -9.53 11.90 4.83
CA VAL A 133 -8.54 12.53 3.98
C VAL A 133 -7.36 12.95 4.85
N CYS A 134 -6.14 12.66 4.40
CA CYS A 134 -4.92 13.05 5.09
C CYS A 134 -4.30 14.29 4.43
N TYR A 135 -3.95 15.29 5.24
CA TYR A 135 -3.25 16.49 4.81
C TYR A 135 -1.85 16.53 5.46
N PRO A 136 -0.78 16.63 4.67
CA PRO A 136 0.59 16.46 5.17
C PRO A 136 1.15 17.67 5.91
N ASN A 137 0.51 18.83 5.82
CA ASN A 137 1.02 20.04 6.48
C ASN A 137 -0.07 21.07 6.75
N LEU A 138 0.26 22.02 7.63
CA LEU A 138 -0.61 23.11 8.07
C LEU A 138 -1.20 23.94 6.91
N LYS A 139 -0.44 24.16 5.83
CA LYS A 139 -0.94 24.94 4.69
C LYS A 139 -2.07 24.18 4.00
N THR A 140 -1.86 22.90 3.69
CA THR A 140 -2.86 22.09 2.97
C THR A 140 -4.17 21.90 3.74
N ILE A 141 -4.11 21.76 5.08
CA ILE A 141 -5.33 21.70 5.90
C ILE A 141 -6.07 23.04 5.96
N ARG A 142 -5.34 24.17 6.02
CA ARG A 142 -5.96 25.50 5.93
C ARG A 142 -6.61 25.74 4.58
N ASP A 143 -5.94 25.37 3.49
CA ASP A 143 -6.47 25.46 2.13
C ASP A 143 -7.75 24.62 2.00
N TYR A 144 -7.79 23.42 2.58
CA TYR A 144 -9.00 22.60 2.64
C TYR A 144 -10.15 23.29 3.36
N LEU A 145 -9.91 23.82 4.56
CA LEU A 145 -10.95 24.50 5.36
C LEU A 145 -11.45 25.78 4.67
N ALA A 146 -10.54 26.57 4.10
CA ALA A 146 -10.89 27.74 3.29
C ALA A 146 -11.72 27.33 2.07
N TRP A 147 -11.34 26.27 1.36
CA TRP A 147 -12.11 25.74 0.23
C TRP A 147 -13.53 25.33 0.62
N ARG A 148 -13.72 24.67 1.77
CA ARG A 148 -15.06 24.35 2.29
C ARG A 148 -15.88 25.61 2.59
N GLN A 149 -15.28 26.66 3.13
CA GLN A 149 -15.99 27.92 3.40
C GLN A 149 -16.30 28.72 2.12
N VAL A 150 -15.43 28.69 1.11
CA VAL A 150 -15.73 29.27 -0.20
C VAL A 150 -16.91 28.54 -0.87
N ASP A 151 -16.93 27.21 -0.79
CA ASP A 151 -18.03 26.38 -1.30
C ASP A 151 -19.36 26.70 -0.56
N CYS A 152 -19.30 26.88 0.76
CA CYS A 152 -20.44 27.37 1.57
C CYS A 152 -20.98 28.69 1.03
N HIS A 153 -20.11 29.68 0.80
CA HIS A 153 -20.52 30.99 0.30
C HIS A 153 -21.19 30.90 -1.07
N ILE A 154 -20.59 30.16 -2.01
CA ILE A 154 -21.10 30.01 -3.38
C ILE A 154 -22.46 29.30 -3.38
N ASN A 155 -22.58 28.20 -2.63
CA ASN A 155 -23.80 27.40 -2.57
C ASN A 155 -24.93 28.15 -1.86
N ASN A 156 -24.64 28.83 -0.76
CA ASN A 156 -25.63 29.62 -0.05
C ASN A 156 -26.15 30.78 -0.91
N GLN A 157 -25.26 31.53 -1.57
CA GLN A 157 -25.66 32.62 -2.45
C GLN A 157 -26.55 32.11 -3.61
N TYR A 158 -26.16 31.01 -4.25
CA TYR A 158 -26.97 30.39 -5.30
C TYR A 158 -28.34 29.92 -4.78
N ASN A 159 -28.37 29.21 -3.65
CA ASN A 159 -29.60 28.68 -3.06
C ASN A 159 -30.56 29.79 -2.62
N THR A 160 -30.03 30.89 -2.06
CA THR A 160 -30.86 32.06 -1.70
C THR A 160 -31.51 32.67 -2.92
N CYS A 161 -30.77 32.91 -4.02
CA CYS A 161 -31.38 33.36 -5.28
C CYS A 161 -32.41 32.35 -5.81
N PHE A 162 -32.05 31.08 -5.85
CA PHE A 162 -32.87 30.01 -6.41
C PHE A 162 -34.20 29.90 -5.69
N TRP A 163 -34.19 29.81 -4.36
CA TRP A 163 -35.42 29.68 -3.58
C TRP A 163 -36.23 30.97 -3.51
N SER A 164 -35.60 32.15 -3.60
CA SER A 164 -36.34 33.41 -3.74
C SER A 164 -37.11 33.46 -5.07
N LEU A 165 -36.52 33.01 -6.17
CA LEU A 165 -37.19 32.89 -7.48
C LEU A 165 -38.33 31.86 -7.45
N VAL A 166 -38.13 30.72 -6.80
CA VAL A 166 -39.18 29.70 -6.66
C VAL A 166 -40.33 30.23 -5.81
N LYS A 167 -40.05 30.92 -4.69
CA LYS A 167 -41.06 31.57 -3.85
C LYS A 167 -41.79 32.71 -4.57
N SER A 168 -41.16 33.33 -5.57
CA SER A 168 -41.79 34.35 -6.42
C SER A 168 -42.73 33.77 -7.48
N GLY A 169 -42.94 32.45 -7.50
CA GLY A 169 -43.86 31.76 -8.41
C GLY A 169 -43.21 31.11 -9.63
N LYS A 170 -41.87 31.17 -9.79
CA LYS A 170 -41.19 30.43 -10.86
C LYS A 170 -41.10 28.94 -10.53
N THR A 171 -41.11 28.11 -11.55
CA THR A 171 -40.79 26.68 -11.41
C THR A 171 -39.29 26.49 -11.12
N GLU A 172 -38.92 25.35 -10.52
CA GLU A 172 -37.52 25.00 -10.27
C GLU A 172 -36.67 25.03 -11.56
N LYS A 173 -37.25 24.61 -12.70
CA LYS A 173 -36.56 24.65 -14.01
C LYS A 173 -36.29 26.07 -14.49
N GLU A 174 -37.28 26.96 -14.36
CA GLU A 174 -37.12 28.36 -14.75
C GLU A 174 -36.13 29.09 -13.86
N ALA A 175 -36.13 28.81 -12.55
CA ALA A 175 -35.16 29.38 -11.61
C ALA A 175 -33.73 28.91 -11.93
N GLN A 176 -33.54 27.61 -12.24
CA GLN A 176 -32.24 27.10 -12.69
C GLN A 176 -31.77 27.77 -13.98
N GLN A 177 -32.65 27.91 -14.96
CA GLN A 177 -32.31 28.54 -16.24
C GLN A 177 -31.98 30.03 -16.08
N ALA A 178 -32.68 30.73 -15.17
CA ALA A 178 -32.41 32.13 -14.88
C ALA A 178 -31.05 32.36 -14.19
N LEU A 179 -30.59 31.40 -13.38
CA LEU A 179 -29.30 31.49 -12.69
C LEU A 179 -28.13 30.91 -13.50
N LYS A 180 -28.41 30.27 -14.63
CA LYS A 180 -27.39 29.63 -15.47
C LYS A 180 -26.46 30.69 -16.08
N GLY A 181 -25.16 30.55 -15.83
CA GLY A 181 -24.14 31.47 -16.33
C GLY A 181 -24.01 32.79 -15.55
N THR A 182 -24.68 32.91 -14.40
CA THR A 182 -24.59 34.11 -13.56
C THR A 182 -23.36 34.10 -12.65
N PHE A 183 -22.74 35.26 -12.47
CA PHE A 183 -21.64 35.48 -11.53
C PHE A 183 -22.17 35.97 -10.17
N SER A 184 -21.31 36.02 -9.15
CA SER A 184 -21.70 36.47 -7.81
C SER A 184 -22.27 37.89 -7.77
N LYS A 185 -21.81 38.79 -8.65
CA LYS A 185 -22.35 40.15 -8.75
C LYS A 185 -23.79 40.14 -9.26
N ASP A 186 -24.06 39.39 -10.33
CA ASP A 186 -25.41 39.27 -10.91
C ASP A 186 -26.41 38.70 -9.91
N LYS A 187 -25.98 37.72 -9.09
CA LYS A 187 -26.79 37.13 -8.02
C LYS A 187 -27.14 38.13 -6.92
N ASN A 188 -26.17 38.96 -6.50
CA ASN A 188 -26.41 40.03 -5.52
C ASN A 188 -27.35 41.11 -6.07
N GLU A 189 -27.16 41.52 -7.32
CA GLU A 189 -28.05 42.47 -7.99
C GLU A 189 -29.47 41.92 -8.12
N LEU A 190 -29.62 40.64 -8.47
CA LEU A 190 -30.92 39.97 -8.55
C LEU A 190 -31.63 39.94 -7.18
N LEU A 191 -30.91 39.59 -6.10
CA LEU A 191 -31.46 39.60 -4.74
C LEU A 191 -31.90 41.00 -4.30
N SER A 192 -31.06 42.00 -4.54
CA SER A 192 -31.33 43.38 -4.15
C SER A 192 -32.48 44.00 -4.95
N GLN A 193 -32.47 43.87 -6.28
CA GLN A 193 -33.45 44.54 -7.15
C GLN A 193 -34.82 43.87 -7.12
N GLN A 194 -34.88 42.53 -7.16
CA GLN A 194 -36.16 41.82 -7.26
C GLN A 194 -36.78 41.48 -5.90
N PHE A 195 -35.94 41.24 -4.89
CA PHE A 195 -36.38 40.74 -3.59
C PHE A 195 -36.08 41.69 -2.43
N GLN A 196 -35.35 42.79 -2.68
CA GLN A 196 -34.93 43.73 -1.63
C GLN A 196 -34.11 43.05 -0.52
N ILE A 197 -33.40 41.97 -0.88
CA ILE A 197 -32.55 41.20 0.03
C ILE A 197 -31.09 41.62 -0.21
N ASN A 198 -30.43 42.11 0.84
CA ASN A 198 -28.99 42.28 0.85
C ASN A 198 -28.35 40.99 1.38
N TYR A 199 -27.57 40.30 0.54
CA TYR A 199 -26.92 39.06 0.93
C TYR A 199 -25.97 39.26 2.13
N ASP A 200 -25.31 40.41 2.25
CA ASP A 200 -24.37 40.66 3.35
C ASP A 200 -25.05 40.82 4.72
N ASP A 201 -26.37 40.98 4.75
CA ASP A 201 -27.17 41.03 5.98
C ASP A 201 -27.72 39.65 6.37
N GLU A 202 -27.56 38.63 5.53
CA GLU A 202 -27.96 37.26 5.87
C GLU A 202 -27.18 36.75 7.09
N PRO A 203 -27.81 35.90 7.94
CA PRO A 203 -27.17 35.31 9.10
C PRO A 203 -25.81 34.66 8.78
N ALA A 204 -24.81 34.93 9.61
CA ALA A 204 -23.45 34.43 9.41
C ALA A 204 -23.39 32.89 9.36
N ILE A 205 -24.28 32.20 10.09
CA ILE A 205 -24.40 30.73 10.04
C ILE A 205 -24.69 30.19 8.64
N PHE A 206 -25.42 30.94 7.81
CA PHE A 206 -25.72 30.55 6.43
C PHE A 206 -24.60 30.93 5.47
N ARG A 207 -23.99 32.11 5.65
CA ARG A 207 -22.95 32.62 4.75
C ARG A 207 -21.57 32.04 4.95
N LYS A 208 -21.21 31.77 6.21
CA LYS A 208 -19.87 31.36 6.62
C LYS A 208 -19.82 29.92 7.12
N GLY A 209 -20.97 29.28 7.36
CA GLY A 209 -21.04 27.98 8.01
C GLY A 209 -20.75 28.06 9.51
N SER A 210 -20.49 26.92 10.14
CA SER A 210 -20.27 26.81 11.59
C SER A 210 -18.92 26.18 11.91
N CYS A 211 -18.14 26.86 12.74
CA CYS A 211 -16.87 26.39 13.27
C CYS A 211 -17.05 25.96 14.72
N VAL A 212 -16.59 24.75 15.06
CA VAL A 212 -16.59 24.24 16.42
C VAL A 212 -15.17 23.89 16.81
N TYR A 213 -14.64 24.52 17.85
CA TYR A 213 -13.24 24.36 18.27
C TYR A 213 -13.09 24.57 19.77
N ARG A 214 -11.94 24.18 20.31
CA ARG A 214 -11.61 24.44 21.71
C ARG A 214 -10.90 25.77 21.83
N ASP A 215 -11.52 26.69 22.55
CA ASP A 215 -11.04 28.04 22.76
C ASP A 215 -10.50 28.24 24.18
N LYS A 216 -9.46 29.06 24.34
CA LYS A 216 -8.85 29.37 25.64
C LYS A 216 -9.62 30.50 26.31
N VAL A 217 -10.42 30.16 27.31
CA VAL A 217 -11.19 31.15 28.09
C VAL A 217 -10.56 31.31 29.47
N GLU A 218 -10.30 32.55 29.89
CA GLU A 218 -9.90 32.87 31.27
C GLU A 218 -11.12 32.88 32.18
N THR A 219 -11.18 31.98 33.16
CA THR A 219 -12.24 31.97 34.17
C THR A 219 -11.70 32.41 35.53
N MET A 220 -12.43 33.26 36.24
CA MET A 220 -12.11 33.60 37.64
C MET A 220 -12.52 32.43 38.53
N VAL A 221 -11.55 31.84 39.26
CA VAL A 221 -11.80 30.63 40.07
C VAL A 221 -11.95 30.97 41.55
N LYS A 222 -11.12 31.86 42.09
CA LYS A 222 -11.14 32.32 43.49
C LYS A 222 -10.58 33.74 43.58
N THR A 223 -10.92 34.46 44.62
CA THR A 223 -10.21 35.67 45.07
C THR A 223 -9.14 35.26 46.08
N ASP A 224 -7.93 35.82 45.97
CA ASP A 224 -6.89 35.64 46.98
C ASP A 224 -7.26 36.33 48.31
N ARG A 225 -6.45 36.16 49.37
CA ARG A 225 -6.69 36.79 50.68
C ARG A 225 -6.63 38.32 50.64
N CYS A 226 -6.14 38.92 49.55
CA CYS A 226 -5.99 40.35 49.33
C CYS A 226 -7.05 40.93 48.37
N GLY A 227 -8.00 40.13 47.89
CA GLY A 227 -9.05 40.57 46.96
C GLY A 227 -8.68 40.54 45.48
N ASN A 228 -7.52 40.00 45.09
CA ASN A 228 -7.16 39.85 43.68
C ASN A 228 -7.78 38.59 43.06
N PRO A 229 -8.31 38.67 41.82
CA PRO A 229 -8.90 37.52 41.15
C PRO A 229 -7.83 36.55 40.63
N ILE A 230 -7.88 35.30 41.07
CA ILE A 230 -7.08 34.19 40.53
C ILE A 230 -7.80 33.67 39.27
N LYS A 231 -7.22 34.01 38.11
CA LYS A 231 -7.69 33.55 36.81
C LYS A 231 -7.05 32.21 36.46
N ARG A 232 -7.85 31.28 35.92
CA ARG A 232 -7.36 30.02 35.35
C ARG A 232 -7.85 29.92 33.91
N THR A 233 -6.93 29.68 32.99
CA THR A 233 -7.27 29.41 31.59
C THR A 233 -7.82 27.99 31.48
N ARG A 234 -8.96 27.85 30.82
CA ARG A 234 -9.57 26.54 30.49
C ARG A 234 -9.92 26.51 29.01
N LEU A 235 -9.86 25.32 28.42
CA LEU A 235 -10.36 25.09 27.07
C LEU A 235 -11.86 24.83 27.12
N VAL A 236 -12.64 25.65 26.42
CA VAL A 236 -14.09 25.52 26.29
C VAL A 236 -14.42 25.26 24.83
N ILE A 237 -15.39 24.40 24.54
CA ILE A 237 -15.82 24.18 23.16
C ILE A 237 -16.70 25.36 22.76
N THR A 238 -16.24 26.11 21.76
CA THR A 238 -16.90 27.29 21.22
C THR A 238 -17.47 26.96 19.85
N ASN A 239 -18.72 27.36 19.61
CA ASN A 239 -19.33 27.38 18.30
C ASN A 239 -19.36 28.82 17.79
N ALA A 240 -18.80 29.07 16.60
CA ALA A 240 -18.70 30.40 16.01
C ALA A 240 -18.95 30.38 14.50
N ASN A 241 -19.52 31.46 13.97
CA ASN A 241 -19.78 31.65 12.54
C ASN A 241 -18.84 32.74 11.99
N VAL A 242 -17.55 32.43 11.93
CA VAL A 242 -16.46 33.37 11.62
C VAL A 242 -15.81 33.06 10.26
N ASP A 243 -15.09 34.04 9.72
CA ASP A 243 -14.27 33.82 8.52
C ASP A 243 -13.00 33.06 8.92
N ILE A 244 -12.74 31.92 8.26
CA ILE A 244 -11.57 31.07 8.45
C ILE A 244 -10.69 31.02 7.18
N ILE A 245 -11.05 31.78 6.14
CA ILE A 245 -10.25 31.98 4.94
C ILE A 245 -9.09 32.95 5.24
N GLY A 246 -9.40 34.07 5.91
CA GLY A 246 -8.41 35.07 6.29
C GLY A 246 -7.45 34.59 7.40
N PRO A 247 -6.28 35.25 7.54
CA PRO A 247 -5.29 34.89 8.56
C PRO A 247 -5.74 35.24 9.98
N GLU A 248 -6.60 36.26 10.16
CA GLU A 248 -7.00 36.84 11.44
C GLU A 248 -7.51 35.79 12.43
N PHE A 249 -8.42 34.91 11.98
CA PHE A 249 -8.94 33.85 12.83
C PHE A 249 -7.82 32.94 13.36
N TRP A 250 -6.92 32.53 12.49
CA TRP A 250 -5.87 31.59 12.87
C TRP A 250 -4.71 32.23 13.64
N GLU A 251 -4.48 33.52 13.46
CA GLU A 251 -3.51 34.31 14.24
C GLU A 251 -4.02 34.54 15.67
N ASN A 252 -5.32 34.75 15.84
CA ASN A 252 -5.97 34.88 17.15
C ASN A 252 -6.05 33.53 17.90
N HIS A 253 -6.10 32.41 17.17
CA HIS A 253 -6.22 31.06 17.75
C HIS A 253 -5.09 30.12 17.32
N PRO A 254 -3.82 30.44 17.60
CA PRO A 254 -2.68 29.68 17.07
C PRO A 254 -2.62 28.24 17.61
N TYR A 255 -3.21 27.98 18.78
CA TYR A 255 -3.23 26.67 19.44
C TYR A 255 -4.18 25.64 18.83
N ILE A 256 -5.06 26.03 17.89
CA ILE A 256 -5.98 25.07 17.26
C ILE A 256 -5.20 24.10 16.35
N LEU A 257 -4.26 24.63 15.55
CA LEU A 257 -3.50 23.86 14.56
C LEU A 257 -1.98 23.92 14.76
N ARG A 258 -1.48 24.47 15.88
CA ARG A 258 -0.06 24.39 16.24
C ARG A 258 0.11 23.64 17.55
N GLU A 259 0.96 22.61 17.54
CA GLU A 259 1.57 22.05 18.75
C GLU A 259 3.10 22.20 18.71
N GLU A 260 3.67 22.40 19.90
CA GLU A 260 5.10 22.54 20.13
C GLU A 260 5.79 21.16 20.21
N LYS A 261 6.61 20.86 19.20
CA LYS A 261 7.75 19.91 19.17
C LYS A 261 7.50 18.42 19.53
N CYS A 262 7.79 17.56 18.55
CA CYS A 262 8.93 16.62 18.64
C CYS A 262 9.50 16.37 17.23
N ARG A 263 10.64 16.98 16.88
CA ARG A 263 11.10 17.13 15.47
C ARG A 263 11.69 15.88 14.80
N TYR A 264 11.98 14.81 15.53
CA TYR A 264 12.83 13.72 15.00
C TYR A 264 12.29 12.30 15.21
N GLU A 265 11.44 12.06 16.21
CA GLU A 265 10.90 10.69 16.47
C GLU A 265 9.92 10.23 15.39
N ASN A 266 9.20 11.15 14.76
CA ASN A 266 8.28 10.84 13.66
C ASN A 266 8.99 10.32 12.41
N VAL A 267 10.29 10.60 12.23
CA VAL A 267 11.06 10.13 11.06
C VAL A 267 11.11 8.60 11.02
N MET A 268 11.26 7.96 12.18
CA MET A 268 11.29 6.50 12.29
C MET A 268 9.93 5.87 11.94
N LYS A 269 8.82 6.62 12.02
CA LYS A 269 7.48 6.13 11.67
C LYS A 269 7.23 6.07 10.15
N PHE A 270 8.05 6.74 9.34
CA PHE A 270 7.95 6.67 7.87
C PHE A 270 8.59 5.41 7.28
N ASP A 271 9.28 4.61 8.10
CA ASP A 271 9.90 3.38 7.63
C ASP A 271 8.81 2.33 7.28
N ILE A 272 8.62 2.10 5.98
CA ILE A 272 7.62 1.16 5.45
C ILE A 272 8.18 -0.25 5.60
N ASN A 273 7.85 -0.86 6.74
CA ASN A 273 8.24 -2.23 7.05
C ASN A 273 7.25 -3.23 6.46
N HIS A 274 7.40 -3.57 5.16
CA HIS A 274 6.62 -4.64 4.54
C HIS A 274 7.07 -6.01 5.09
N ARG A 275 6.19 -6.63 5.88
CA ARG A 275 6.42 -7.96 6.46
C ARG A 275 5.67 -9.01 5.66
N LEU A 276 6.37 -10.08 5.28
CA LEU A 276 5.79 -11.17 4.51
C LEU A 276 4.80 -11.98 5.38
N PRO A 277 3.68 -12.46 4.81
CA PRO A 277 2.73 -13.27 5.54
C PRO A 277 3.40 -14.52 6.14
N PRO A 278 3.11 -14.89 7.39
CA PRO A 278 3.70 -16.07 8.03
C PRO A 278 3.20 -17.37 7.39
N CYS A 279 3.97 -18.45 7.53
CA CYS A 279 3.63 -19.79 7.01
C CYS A 279 3.48 -19.89 5.48
N ASN A 280 3.99 -18.91 4.73
CA ASN A 280 4.08 -18.95 3.28
C ASN A 280 5.51 -19.33 2.86
N TRP A 281 5.60 -20.15 1.79
CA TRP A 281 6.85 -20.40 1.09
C TRP A 281 7.31 -19.10 0.44
N THR A 282 8.55 -18.72 0.71
CA THR A 282 9.14 -17.49 0.17
C THR A 282 10.14 -17.88 -0.89
N VAL A 283 10.00 -17.35 -2.10
CA VAL A 283 10.94 -17.54 -3.20
C VAL A 283 11.60 -16.20 -3.48
N VAL A 284 12.93 -16.15 -3.36
CA VAL A 284 13.73 -15.01 -3.79
C VAL A 284 14.33 -15.36 -5.14
N ARG A 285 13.86 -14.71 -6.20
CA ARG A 285 14.42 -14.82 -7.53
C ARG A 285 15.46 -13.72 -7.72
N ILE A 286 16.65 -14.09 -8.14
CA ILE A 286 17.76 -13.17 -8.42
C ILE A 286 18.10 -13.31 -9.90
N ASP A 287 18.15 -12.20 -10.63
CA ASP A 287 18.48 -12.16 -12.05
C ASP A 287 19.54 -11.10 -12.36
N ILE A 288 20.38 -11.35 -13.37
CA ILE A 288 21.38 -10.36 -13.82
C ILE A 288 20.69 -9.33 -14.72
N CYS A 289 20.69 -8.07 -14.29
CA CYS A 289 20.24 -6.95 -15.09
C CYS A 289 21.16 -6.74 -16.30
N LYS A 290 20.57 -6.42 -17.46
CA LYS A 290 21.30 -6.14 -18.70
C LYS A 290 22.31 -7.25 -19.07
N PHE A 291 21.93 -8.51 -18.83
CA PHE A 291 22.80 -9.67 -19.04
C PHE A 291 23.45 -9.71 -20.44
N GLU A 292 22.76 -9.31 -21.51
CA GLU A 292 23.35 -9.29 -22.86
C GLU A 292 24.58 -8.38 -22.95
N GLN A 293 24.52 -7.18 -22.35
CA GLN A 293 25.66 -6.26 -22.32
C GLN A 293 26.81 -6.86 -21.51
N PHE A 294 26.52 -7.43 -20.34
CA PHE A 294 27.51 -8.09 -19.49
C PHE A 294 28.17 -9.29 -20.19
N SER A 295 27.38 -10.08 -20.90
CA SER A 295 27.80 -11.24 -21.70
C SER A 295 28.69 -10.83 -22.88
N LEU A 296 28.40 -9.71 -23.55
CA LEU A 296 29.26 -9.16 -24.60
C LEU A 296 30.61 -8.69 -24.05
N ILE A 297 30.61 -7.91 -22.97
CA ILE A 297 31.83 -7.35 -22.36
C ILE A 297 32.80 -8.47 -21.96
N HIS A 298 32.29 -9.55 -21.38
CA HIS A 298 33.11 -10.68 -20.91
C HIS A 298 33.24 -11.82 -21.94
N SER A 299 32.73 -11.62 -23.15
CA SER A 299 32.81 -12.56 -24.27
C SER A 299 32.41 -13.98 -23.87
N PHE A 300 31.19 -14.14 -23.34
CA PHE A 300 30.64 -15.46 -23.03
C PHE A 300 30.26 -16.23 -24.28
N ASP A 301 30.44 -17.54 -24.23
CA ASP A 301 30.08 -18.43 -25.32
C ASP A 301 28.57 -18.43 -25.58
N LYS A 302 28.19 -18.46 -26.86
CA LYS A 302 26.79 -18.54 -27.32
C LYS A 302 26.53 -19.88 -28.04
N PRO A 303 25.40 -20.56 -27.80
CA PRO A 303 24.22 -20.10 -27.05
C PRO A 303 24.37 -20.14 -25.53
N ASN A 304 25.28 -20.96 -25.00
CA ASN A 304 25.50 -21.14 -23.57
C ASN A 304 27.00 -21.13 -23.26
N ASP A 305 27.35 -20.57 -22.10
CA ASP A 305 28.70 -20.60 -21.53
C ASP A 305 28.66 -21.50 -20.28
N GLU A 306 29.32 -22.66 -20.37
CA GLU A 306 29.30 -23.64 -19.30
C GLU A 306 30.02 -23.13 -18.04
N ALA A 307 31.11 -22.35 -18.21
CA ALA A 307 31.84 -21.80 -17.08
C ALA A 307 31.00 -20.74 -16.34
N ALA A 308 30.25 -19.90 -17.07
CA ALA A 308 29.33 -18.93 -16.47
C ALA A 308 28.21 -19.61 -15.67
N LEU A 309 27.64 -20.70 -16.18
CA LEU A 309 26.59 -21.45 -15.48
C LEU A 309 27.15 -22.19 -14.25
N ARG A 310 28.36 -22.76 -14.34
CA ARG A 310 29.04 -23.37 -13.20
C ARG A 310 29.38 -22.34 -12.11
N LEU A 311 29.76 -21.12 -12.50
CA LEU A 311 29.95 -20.00 -11.57
C LEU A 311 28.65 -19.63 -10.83
N MET A 312 27.52 -19.53 -11.56
CA MET A 312 26.20 -19.30 -10.95
C MET A 312 25.84 -20.41 -9.95
N ASN A 313 26.09 -21.68 -10.31
CA ASN A 313 25.83 -22.83 -9.44
C ASN A 313 26.72 -22.87 -8.20
N ALA A 314 28.00 -22.54 -8.33
CA ALA A 314 28.91 -22.42 -7.18
C ALA A 314 28.46 -21.30 -6.24
N SER A 315 28.03 -20.16 -6.79
CA SER A 315 27.49 -19.04 -6.03
C SER A 315 26.19 -19.42 -5.30
N ALA A 316 25.32 -20.18 -5.95
CA ALA A 316 24.08 -20.70 -5.34
C ALA A 316 24.36 -21.73 -4.24
N SER A 317 25.40 -22.54 -4.39
CA SER A 317 25.81 -23.50 -3.36
C SER A 317 26.27 -22.77 -2.09
N LEU A 318 27.11 -21.74 -2.24
CA LEU A 318 27.53 -20.86 -1.14
C LEU A 318 26.36 -20.09 -0.52
N MET A 319 25.36 -19.70 -1.31
CA MET A 319 24.12 -19.11 -0.77
C MET A 319 23.39 -20.08 0.15
N MET A 320 23.21 -21.33 -0.28
CA MET A 320 22.56 -22.34 0.55
C MET A 320 23.39 -22.66 1.80
N GLU A 321 24.71 -22.64 1.73
CA GLU A 321 25.55 -22.78 2.93
C GLU A 321 25.40 -21.60 3.88
N SER A 322 25.33 -20.37 3.35
CA SER A 322 25.21 -19.14 4.14
C SER A 322 23.81 -18.91 4.73
N PHE A 323 22.75 -19.47 4.12
CA PHE A 323 21.37 -19.34 4.56
C PHE A 323 20.75 -20.73 4.77
N PRO A 324 20.75 -21.27 6.02
CA PRO A 324 20.19 -22.57 6.34
C PRO A 324 18.71 -22.73 5.94
N ASP A 325 17.95 -21.63 6.04
CA ASP A 325 16.53 -21.56 5.73
C ASP A 325 16.18 -21.76 4.24
N ILE A 326 17.15 -21.59 3.33
CA ILE A 326 16.96 -21.93 1.91
C ILE A 326 16.97 -23.44 1.79
N VAL A 327 15.87 -24.05 1.35
CA VAL A 327 15.73 -25.51 1.22
C VAL A 327 16.00 -26.02 -0.19
N PHE A 328 15.80 -25.18 -1.21
CA PHE A 328 15.95 -25.53 -2.61
C PHE A 328 16.35 -24.32 -3.44
N GLY A 329 17.19 -24.54 -4.44
CA GLY A 329 17.58 -23.54 -5.44
C GLY A 329 17.33 -24.08 -6.86
N TYR A 330 16.86 -23.22 -7.76
CA TYR A 330 16.76 -23.55 -9.18
C TYR A 330 17.28 -22.40 -10.04
N GLY A 331 18.23 -22.67 -10.92
CA GLY A 331 18.82 -21.66 -11.79
C GLY A 331 19.02 -22.13 -13.23
N PHE A 332 18.86 -21.19 -14.16
CA PHE A 332 19.19 -21.35 -15.57
C PHE A 332 19.45 -19.97 -16.19
N SER A 333 20.17 -19.94 -17.32
CA SER A 333 20.55 -18.69 -18.00
C SER A 333 21.26 -17.72 -17.04
N ASN A 334 20.61 -16.60 -16.70
CA ASN A 334 21.09 -15.51 -15.88
C ASN A 334 20.27 -15.32 -14.60
N GLU A 335 19.38 -16.27 -14.26
CA GLU A 335 18.54 -16.21 -13.06
C GLU A 335 18.73 -17.41 -12.13
N TYR A 336 18.48 -17.17 -10.84
CA TYR A 336 18.48 -18.17 -9.79
C TYR A 336 17.35 -17.90 -8.79
N SER A 337 16.50 -18.90 -8.56
CA SER A 337 15.41 -18.86 -7.59
C SER A 337 15.78 -19.64 -6.34
N PHE A 338 15.70 -19.01 -5.18
CA PHE A 338 15.96 -19.61 -3.86
C PHE A 338 14.66 -19.75 -3.08
N VAL A 339 14.32 -20.97 -2.70
CA VAL A 339 13.13 -21.31 -1.93
C VAL A 339 13.49 -21.39 -0.46
N PHE A 340 12.91 -20.50 0.34
CA PHE A 340 12.96 -20.51 1.79
C PHE A 340 11.84 -21.37 2.36
N GLN A 341 12.12 -22.01 3.50
CA GLN A 341 11.12 -22.76 4.26
C GLN A 341 9.91 -21.89 4.64
N ASP A 342 8.72 -22.49 4.65
CA ASP A 342 7.45 -21.80 4.95
C ASP A 342 7.42 -21.12 6.32
N LYS A 343 8.12 -21.71 7.30
CA LYS A 343 8.24 -21.23 8.68
C LYS A 343 9.44 -20.33 8.94
N THR A 344 10.13 -19.85 7.90
CA THR A 344 11.30 -18.97 8.10
C THR A 344 10.93 -17.73 8.91
N GLU A 345 11.75 -17.40 9.90
CA GLU A 345 11.68 -16.17 10.68
C GLU A 345 12.83 -15.22 10.35
N LEU A 346 13.59 -15.51 9.28
CA LEU A 346 14.74 -14.73 8.86
C LEU A 346 14.38 -13.24 8.74
N TYR A 347 15.14 -12.39 9.43
CA TYR A 347 14.92 -10.94 9.53
C TYR A 347 13.49 -10.54 9.92
N GLN A 348 12.81 -11.33 10.76
CA GLN A 348 11.40 -11.12 11.12
C GLN A 348 10.47 -11.05 9.89
N ARG A 349 10.86 -11.72 8.80
CA ARG A 349 10.17 -11.71 7.51
C ARG A 349 10.04 -10.32 6.89
N GLN A 350 10.97 -9.40 7.15
CA GLN A 350 11.02 -8.11 6.47
C GLN A 350 11.53 -8.29 5.03
N GLU A 351 10.70 -7.90 4.05
CA GLU A 351 10.99 -8.12 2.63
C GLU A 351 12.28 -7.42 2.18
N SER A 352 12.46 -6.15 2.55
CA SER A 352 13.62 -5.34 2.17
C SER A 352 14.94 -5.94 2.66
N LEU A 353 14.96 -6.47 3.90
CA LEU A 353 16.13 -7.10 4.49
C LEU A 353 16.44 -8.46 3.82
N ILE A 354 15.41 -9.26 3.54
CA ILE A 354 15.60 -10.55 2.85
C ILE A 354 16.14 -10.31 1.43
N LEU A 355 15.51 -9.42 0.65
CA LEU A 355 15.95 -9.08 -0.70
C LEU A 355 17.38 -8.54 -0.71
N SER A 356 17.65 -7.47 0.04
CA SER A 356 18.97 -6.83 0.07
C SER A 356 20.07 -7.79 0.54
N SER A 357 19.78 -8.64 1.53
CA SER A 357 20.75 -9.63 2.01
C SER A 357 21.00 -10.73 0.99
N CYS A 358 19.98 -11.24 0.32
CA CYS A 358 20.14 -12.29 -0.69
C CYS A 358 20.91 -11.79 -1.92
N THR A 359 20.52 -10.63 -2.47
CA THR A 359 21.16 -10.04 -3.65
C THR A 359 22.60 -9.65 -3.38
N SER A 360 22.88 -9.00 -2.26
CA SER A 360 24.26 -8.60 -1.91
C SER A 360 25.16 -9.81 -1.70
N ARG A 361 24.66 -10.86 -1.05
CA ARG A 361 25.42 -12.09 -0.78
C ARG A 361 25.67 -12.89 -2.06
N PHE A 362 24.68 -13.01 -2.94
CA PHE A 362 24.86 -13.69 -4.23
C PHE A 362 25.86 -12.96 -5.13
N THR A 363 25.75 -11.62 -5.21
CA THR A 363 26.72 -10.76 -5.92
C THR A 363 28.14 -10.99 -5.39
N LEU A 364 28.32 -10.99 -4.07
CA LEU A 364 29.61 -11.23 -3.44
C LEU A 364 30.18 -12.60 -3.82
N PHE A 365 29.40 -13.67 -3.72
CA PHE A 365 29.86 -15.02 -4.04
C PHE A 365 30.22 -15.17 -5.52
N TYR A 366 29.43 -14.58 -6.42
CA TYR A 366 29.73 -14.56 -7.84
C TYR A 366 31.08 -13.88 -8.12
N MET A 367 31.33 -12.72 -7.51
CA MET A 367 32.59 -12.00 -7.68
C MET A 367 33.77 -12.76 -7.07
N MET A 368 33.61 -13.33 -5.88
CA MET A 368 34.67 -14.10 -5.20
C MET A 368 35.08 -15.34 -6.01
N LYS A 369 34.12 -16.00 -6.65
CA LYS A 369 34.35 -17.21 -7.44
C LYS A 369 34.73 -16.94 -8.88
N TRP A 370 34.66 -15.70 -9.36
CA TRP A 370 34.93 -15.35 -10.76
C TRP A 370 36.26 -15.94 -11.28
N LYS A 371 37.35 -15.76 -10.53
CA LYS A 371 38.69 -16.23 -10.93
C LYS A 371 38.85 -17.75 -10.92
N ASP A 372 38.05 -18.48 -10.14
CA ASP A 372 38.05 -19.94 -10.12
C ASP A 372 37.53 -20.51 -11.46
N PHE A 373 36.59 -19.81 -12.10
CA PHE A 373 35.96 -20.25 -13.36
C PHE A 373 36.49 -19.51 -14.61
N PHE A 374 36.99 -18.29 -14.44
CA PHE A 374 37.60 -17.50 -15.50
C PHE A 374 39.00 -16.98 -15.09
N PRO A 375 40.03 -17.85 -15.02
CA PRO A 375 41.37 -17.44 -14.60
C PRO A 375 41.96 -16.31 -15.44
N ASN A 376 41.73 -16.39 -16.76
CA ASN A 376 42.30 -15.50 -17.77
C ASN A 376 41.39 -14.33 -18.17
N LYS A 377 40.19 -14.20 -17.58
CA LYS A 377 39.31 -13.05 -17.80
C LYS A 377 39.25 -12.21 -16.53
N ASP A 378 39.55 -10.92 -16.63
CA ASP A 378 39.30 -9.99 -15.54
C ASP A 378 37.81 -9.63 -15.52
N LEU A 379 37.28 -9.43 -14.31
CA LEU A 379 35.93 -8.91 -14.14
C LEU A 379 36.00 -7.39 -14.37
N VAL A 380 35.68 -6.97 -15.60
CA VAL A 380 35.82 -5.58 -16.06
C VAL A 380 34.74 -4.69 -15.44
N GLU A 381 33.54 -5.24 -15.28
CA GLU A 381 32.39 -4.56 -14.67
C GLU A 381 31.77 -5.48 -13.60
N PRO A 382 31.38 -4.96 -12.42
CA PRO A 382 30.69 -5.78 -11.42
C PRO A 382 29.33 -6.22 -11.95
N PRO A 383 28.90 -7.47 -11.68
CA PRO A 383 27.58 -7.93 -12.07
C PRO A 383 26.51 -7.15 -11.28
N HIS A 384 25.46 -6.70 -11.97
CA HIS A 384 24.31 -6.09 -11.33
C HIS A 384 23.18 -7.11 -11.25
N PHE A 385 22.83 -7.51 -10.03
CA PHE A 385 21.74 -8.43 -9.78
C PHE A 385 20.53 -7.66 -9.24
N GLU A 386 19.36 -7.94 -9.80
CA GLU A 386 18.06 -7.57 -9.25
C GLU A 386 17.46 -8.78 -8.55
N ALA A 387 16.60 -8.53 -7.56
CA ALA A 387 15.88 -9.61 -6.92
C ALA A 387 14.44 -9.26 -6.65
N GLU A 388 13.60 -10.26 -6.84
CA GLU A 388 12.17 -10.21 -6.60
C GLU A 388 11.79 -11.28 -5.57
N LEU A 389 10.79 -10.95 -4.75
CA LEU A 389 10.28 -11.85 -3.73
C LEU A 389 8.86 -12.29 -4.06
N LEU A 390 8.64 -13.60 -4.08
CA LEU A 390 7.35 -14.23 -4.36
C LEU A 390 6.91 -15.06 -3.15
N CYS A 391 5.63 -14.96 -2.78
CA CYS A 391 5.06 -15.73 -1.67
C CYS A 391 4.02 -16.73 -2.17
N TYR A 392 4.20 -18.01 -1.84
CA TYR A 392 3.28 -19.09 -2.19
C TYR A 392 2.67 -19.73 -0.94
N PRO A 393 1.34 -19.70 -0.77
CA PRO A 393 0.68 -20.20 0.44
C PRO A 393 0.65 -21.73 0.54
N LYS A 394 0.84 -22.44 -0.58
CA LYS A 394 0.78 -23.90 -0.64
C LYS A 394 1.97 -24.47 -1.40
N GLN A 395 2.54 -25.55 -0.88
CA GLN A 395 3.64 -26.28 -1.51
C GLN A 395 3.31 -26.70 -2.95
N LYS A 396 2.05 -27.06 -3.25
CA LYS A 396 1.63 -27.41 -4.61
C LYS A 396 1.87 -26.26 -5.60
N ILE A 397 1.52 -25.03 -5.22
CA ILE A 397 1.67 -23.84 -6.07
C ILE A 397 3.17 -23.53 -6.28
N LEU A 398 3.99 -23.71 -5.23
CA LEU A 398 5.44 -23.61 -5.34
C LEU A 398 6.00 -24.62 -6.37
N CYS A 399 5.57 -25.89 -6.33
CA CYS A 399 6.00 -26.91 -7.30
C CYS A 399 5.55 -26.57 -8.72
N ASP A 400 4.33 -26.03 -8.89
CA ASP A 400 3.82 -25.56 -10.18
C ASP A 400 4.69 -24.40 -10.73
N TYR A 401 5.09 -23.47 -9.86
CA TYR A 401 6.03 -22.38 -10.21
C TYR A 401 7.38 -22.93 -10.67
N LEU A 402 8.02 -23.82 -9.90
CA LEU A 402 9.31 -24.41 -10.26
C LEU A 402 9.24 -25.20 -11.58
N SER A 403 8.15 -25.93 -11.80
CA SER A 403 7.90 -26.65 -13.06
C SER A 403 7.74 -25.69 -14.24
N SER A 404 7.06 -24.56 -14.03
CA SER A 404 6.97 -23.49 -15.03
C SER A 404 8.33 -22.90 -15.36
N ARG A 405 9.19 -22.64 -14.37
CA ARG A 405 10.57 -22.17 -14.60
C ARG A 405 11.39 -23.17 -15.42
N GLN A 406 11.21 -24.47 -15.17
CA GLN A 406 11.92 -25.50 -15.94
C GLN A 406 11.43 -25.64 -17.38
N ALA A 407 10.12 -25.50 -17.62
CA ALA A 407 9.57 -25.44 -18.96
C ALA A 407 10.07 -24.20 -19.73
N GLU A 408 10.23 -23.07 -19.05
CA GLU A 408 10.84 -21.86 -19.62
C GLU A 408 12.31 -22.08 -19.98
N CYS A 409 13.10 -22.66 -19.08
CA CYS A 409 14.48 -23.05 -19.36
C CYS A 409 14.60 -23.89 -20.64
N HIS A 410 13.78 -24.94 -20.78
CA HIS A 410 13.76 -25.79 -21.97
C HIS A 410 13.45 -24.99 -23.24
N THR A 411 12.39 -24.18 -23.20
CA THR A 411 11.90 -23.42 -24.36
C THR A 411 12.91 -22.36 -24.80
N THR A 412 13.46 -21.62 -23.83
CA THR A 412 14.45 -20.57 -24.05
C THR A 412 15.76 -21.15 -24.57
N ASN A 413 16.27 -22.24 -23.98
CA ASN A 413 17.49 -22.87 -24.46
C ASN A 413 17.32 -23.45 -25.87
N GLN A 414 16.18 -24.09 -26.16
CA GLN A 414 15.90 -24.62 -27.49
C GLN A 414 15.85 -23.49 -28.53
N TYR A 415 15.18 -22.38 -28.23
CA TYR A 415 15.15 -21.20 -29.09
C TYR A 415 16.54 -20.61 -29.30
N SER A 416 17.29 -20.36 -28.21
CA SER A 416 18.64 -19.80 -28.26
C SER A 416 19.61 -20.68 -29.05
N THR A 417 19.51 -22.00 -28.91
CA THR A 417 20.32 -22.95 -29.68
C THR A 417 20.03 -22.83 -31.18
N CYS A 418 18.77 -22.86 -31.59
CA CYS A 418 18.40 -22.64 -32.99
C CYS A 418 18.87 -21.28 -33.51
N PHE A 419 18.65 -20.22 -32.73
CA PHE A 419 18.99 -18.85 -33.09
C PHE A 419 20.48 -18.70 -33.36
N TRP A 420 21.33 -19.13 -32.43
CA TRP A 420 22.78 -19.00 -32.59
C TRP A 420 23.35 -19.95 -33.65
N MET A 421 22.74 -21.12 -33.89
CA MET A 421 23.14 -21.98 -35.00
C MET A 421 22.82 -21.35 -36.37
N LEU A 422 21.66 -20.70 -36.50
CA LEU A 422 21.31 -19.93 -37.70
C LEU A 422 22.29 -18.77 -37.91
N VAL A 423 22.63 -18.02 -36.86
CA VAL A 423 23.61 -16.93 -36.95
C VAL A 423 25.00 -17.46 -37.34
N LYS A 424 25.46 -18.56 -36.72
CA LYS A 424 26.74 -19.21 -37.06
C LYS A 424 26.77 -19.76 -38.49
N SER A 425 25.61 -20.08 -39.07
CA SER A 425 25.48 -20.51 -40.47
C SER A 425 25.55 -19.37 -41.49
N GLY A 426 25.75 -18.12 -41.03
CA GLY A 426 25.90 -16.93 -41.87
C GLY A 426 24.65 -16.10 -42.06
N LYS A 427 23.55 -16.39 -41.34
CA LYS A 427 22.34 -15.55 -41.35
C LYS A 427 22.50 -14.35 -40.41
N SER A 428 21.86 -13.24 -40.76
CA SER A 428 21.76 -12.10 -39.85
C SER A 428 20.83 -12.41 -38.66
N GLU A 429 20.99 -11.70 -37.55
CA GLU A 429 20.12 -11.86 -36.38
C GLU A 429 18.64 -11.63 -36.70
N ASN A 430 18.34 -10.68 -37.60
CA ASN A 430 16.96 -10.39 -38.00
C ASN A 430 16.35 -11.52 -38.82
N GLU A 431 17.12 -12.12 -39.74
CA GLU A 431 16.66 -13.28 -40.50
C GLU A 431 16.46 -14.51 -39.60
N ALA A 432 17.36 -14.73 -38.63
CA ALA A 432 17.22 -15.81 -37.66
C ALA A 432 15.94 -15.64 -36.81
N ARG A 433 15.62 -14.41 -36.38
CA ARG A 433 14.37 -14.12 -35.65
C ARG A 433 13.13 -14.40 -36.49
N GLU A 434 13.11 -13.98 -37.76
CA GLU A 434 11.95 -14.21 -38.64
C GLU A 434 11.77 -15.70 -38.98
N ILE A 435 12.86 -16.47 -39.16
CA ILE A 435 12.78 -17.93 -39.38
C ILE A 435 12.18 -18.65 -38.16
N LEU A 436 12.54 -18.23 -36.95
CA LEU A 436 12.07 -18.87 -35.72
C LEU A 436 10.70 -18.37 -35.26
N LYS A 437 10.18 -17.31 -35.87
CA LYS A 437 8.90 -16.69 -35.50
C LYS A 437 7.74 -17.64 -35.78
N GLY A 438 6.90 -17.86 -34.76
CA GLY A 438 5.74 -18.75 -34.86
C GLY A 438 6.06 -20.25 -34.90
N THR A 439 7.33 -20.65 -34.78
CA THR A 439 7.72 -22.06 -34.77
C THR A 439 7.37 -22.74 -33.45
N LEU A 440 6.90 -23.99 -33.53
CA LEU A 440 6.68 -24.86 -32.38
C LEU A 440 7.98 -25.54 -31.94
N SER A 441 7.98 -26.17 -30.75
CA SER A 441 9.16 -26.90 -30.25
C SER A 441 9.57 -28.06 -31.19
N LYS A 442 8.61 -28.72 -31.85
CA LYS A 442 8.88 -29.78 -32.83
C LYS A 442 9.62 -29.24 -34.06
N ASP A 443 9.18 -28.11 -34.59
CA ASP A 443 9.78 -27.46 -35.76
C ASP A 443 11.23 -27.05 -35.48
N LYS A 444 11.50 -26.54 -34.28
CA LYS A 444 12.86 -26.20 -33.82
C LYS A 444 13.78 -27.42 -33.75
N ASN A 445 13.29 -28.56 -33.24
CA ASN A 445 14.06 -29.81 -33.22
C ASN A 445 14.33 -30.33 -34.63
N GLU A 446 13.34 -30.27 -35.51
CA GLU A 446 13.49 -30.68 -36.90
C GLU A 446 14.51 -29.80 -37.64
N LEU A 447 14.47 -28.48 -37.42
CA LEU A 447 15.45 -27.53 -37.95
C LEU A 447 16.87 -27.87 -37.49
N LEU A 448 17.09 -28.09 -36.18
CA LEU A 448 18.41 -28.47 -35.64
C LEU A 448 18.92 -29.78 -36.25
N PHE A 449 18.03 -30.77 -36.41
CA PHE A 449 18.41 -32.07 -36.92
C PHE A 449 18.68 -32.08 -38.43
N GLN A 450 17.82 -31.43 -39.22
CA GLN A 450 17.93 -31.45 -40.69
C GLN A 450 19.01 -30.51 -41.20
N GLN A 451 19.12 -29.30 -40.65
CA GLN A 451 20.06 -28.29 -41.17
C GLN A 451 21.44 -28.36 -40.52
N PHE A 452 21.51 -28.75 -39.25
CA PHE A 452 22.75 -28.72 -38.47
C PHE A 452 23.19 -30.10 -37.98
N HIS A 453 22.46 -31.17 -38.31
CA HIS A 453 22.72 -32.53 -37.84
C HIS A 453 22.88 -32.64 -36.31
N LEU A 454 22.21 -31.74 -35.58
CA LEU A 454 22.30 -31.63 -34.13
C LEU A 454 21.02 -32.18 -33.49
N ASN A 455 21.17 -33.19 -32.63
CA ASN A 455 20.07 -33.69 -31.82
C ASN A 455 20.04 -32.96 -30.48
N TYR A 456 19.03 -32.10 -30.28
CA TYR A 456 18.87 -31.34 -29.04
C TYR A 456 18.85 -32.24 -27.80
N ASN A 457 18.33 -33.46 -27.88
CA ASN A 457 18.30 -34.37 -26.72
C ASN A 457 19.69 -34.85 -26.25
N ASN A 458 20.72 -34.67 -27.09
CA ASN A 458 22.10 -34.98 -26.74
C ASN A 458 22.83 -33.78 -26.10
N GLU A 459 22.21 -32.59 -26.09
CA GLU A 459 22.77 -31.43 -25.39
C GLU A 459 22.92 -31.72 -23.90
N PRO A 460 23.98 -31.18 -23.25
CA PRO A 460 24.20 -31.30 -21.83
C PRO A 460 22.95 -31.00 -21.00
N ALA A 461 22.71 -31.81 -19.97
CA ALA A 461 21.52 -31.70 -19.14
C ALA A 461 21.42 -30.34 -18.44
N VAL A 462 22.55 -29.70 -18.12
CA VAL A 462 22.61 -28.36 -17.52
C VAL A 462 21.95 -27.29 -18.39
N PHE A 463 22.05 -27.38 -19.72
CA PHE A 463 21.42 -26.42 -20.63
C PHE A 463 19.93 -26.72 -20.83
N ARG A 464 19.56 -28.01 -20.85
CA ARG A 464 18.18 -28.42 -21.14
C ARG A 464 17.23 -28.38 -19.95
N LYS A 465 17.76 -28.64 -18.76
CA LYS A 465 16.98 -28.84 -17.52
C LYS A 465 17.29 -27.82 -16.44
N GLY A 466 18.30 -26.99 -16.64
CA GLY A 466 18.80 -26.08 -15.62
C GLY A 466 19.55 -26.80 -14.49
N SER A 467 19.70 -26.11 -13.36
CA SER A 467 20.46 -26.58 -12.21
C SER A 467 19.58 -26.54 -10.97
N CYS A 468 19.40 -27.71 -10.34
CA CYS A 468 18.69 -27.88 -9.08
C CYS A 468 19.72 -27.99 -7.97
N THR A 469 19.69 -27.07 -7.02
CA THR A 469 20.62 -27.05 -5.88
C THR A 469 19.85 -27.38 -4.61
N TYR A 470 20.28 -28.41 -3.88
CA TYR A 470 19.61 -28.86 -2.66
C TYR A 470 20.56 -29.60 -1.74
N ARG A 471 20.20 -29.71 -0.46
CA ARG A 471 21.01 -30.46 0.52
C ARG A 471 20.70 -31.95 0.39
N GLN A 472 21.73 -32.79 0.38
CA GLN A 472 21.59 -34.24 0.43
C GLN A 472 22.47 -34.81 1.56
N LYS A 473 22.00 -35.89 2.19
CA LYS A 473 22.80 -36.66 3.15
C LYS A 473 23.91 -37.40 2.42
N VAL A 474 25.14 -37.24 2.90
CA VAL A 474 26.32 -37.99 2.46
C VAL A 474 26.86 -38.77 3.66
N GLU A 475 27.14 -40.06 3.46
CA GLU A 475 27.78 -40.93 4.44
C GLU A 475 29.30 -40.94 4.18
N GLU A 476 30.09 -40.46 5.14
CA GLU A 476 31.55 -40.54 5.09
C GLU A 476 32.04 -41.72 5.93
N SER A 477 32.80 -42.63 5.31
CA SER A 477 33.53 -43.69 6.03
C SER A 477 34.92 -43.17 6.35
N ALA A 478 35.23 -43.01 7.64
CA ALA A 478 36.57 -42.67 8.08
C ALA A 478 37.36 -43.98 8.29
N ASP A 479 38.31 -44.27 7.41
CA ASP A 479 39.33 -45.30 7.64
C ASP A 479 40.28 -44.81 8.75
N ALA A 480 39.89 -44.99 10.00
CA ALA A 480 40.80 -44.90 11.13
C ALA A 480 41.52 -46.26 11.25
N GLU A 481 42.84 -46.27 11.01
CA GLU A 481 43.69 -47.42 11.27
C GLU A 481 43.44 -47.98 12.68
N GLY A 482 42.64 -49.05 12.76
CA GLY A 482 42.58 -49.96 13.91
C GLY A 482 41.46 -49.82 14.94
N ARG A 483 40.42 -48.98 14.79
CA ARG A 483 39.21 -49.02 15.65
C ARG A 483 37.92 -48.69 14.89
N GLU A 484 36.84 -49.40 15.23
CA GLU A 484 35.47 -49.39 14.68
C GLU A 484 35.13 -48.23 13.73
N ASN A 485 34.66 -48.58 12.51
CA ASN A 485 34.09 -47.65 11.54
C ASN A 485 32.95 -46.83 12.15
N THR A 486 33.23 -45.62 12.61
CA THR A 486 32.20 -44.63 12.93
C THR A 486 31.80 -43.91 11.64
N THR A 487 30.63 -44.23 11.09
CA THR A 487 29.99 -43.44 10.03
C THR A 487 29.53 -42.10 10.60
N ARG A 488 30.00 -41.00 10.03
CA ARG A 488 29.50 -39.65 10.34
C ARG A 488 28.56 -39.20 9.21
N GLU A 489 27.34 -38.81 9.57
CA GLU A 489 26.37 -38.24 8.63
C GLU A 489 26.63 -36.74 8.45
N ARG A 490 26.80 -36.28 7.21
CA ARG A 490 26.95 -34.86 6.86
C ARG A 490 25.93 -34.46 5.78
N TRP A 491 25.40 -33.25 5.88
CA TRP A 491 24.56 -32.66 4.83
C TRP A 491 25.40 -31.76 3.94
N ASP A 492 25.53 -32.13 2.68
CA ASP A 492 26.25 -31.33 1.69
C ASP A 492 25.27 -30.76 0.67
N VAL A 493 25.61 -29.56 0.17
CA VAL A 493 24.86 -28.93 -0.92
C VAL A 493 25.32 -29.55 -2.23
N ILE A 494 24.38 -30.13 -2.96
CA ILE A 494 24.63 -30.75 -4.26
C ILE A 494 23.90 -29.98 -5.37
N VAL A 495 24.47 -30.02 -6.57
CA VAL A 495 23.88 -29.48 -7.79
C VAL A 495 23.55 -30.64 -8.73
N ALA A 496 22.30 -30.76 -9.14
CA ALA A 496 21.82 -31.79 -10.04
C ALA A 496 21.12 -31.19 -11.26
N HIS A 497 21.21 -31.88 -12.40
CA HIS A 497 20.57 -31.47 -13.66
C HIS A 497 19.48 -32.47 -14.04
N ALA A 498 18.38 -32.44 -13.29
CA ALA A 498 17.29 -33.42 -13.37
C ALA A 498 15.94 -32.76 -13.67
N ASP A 499 14.99 -33.56 -14.16
CA ASP A 499 13.63 -33.11 -14.40
C ASP A 499 12.88 -33.01 -13.06
N MET A 500 12.29 -31.86 -12.74
CA MET A 500 11.59 -31.58 -11.48
C MET A 500 10.14 -32.08 -11.50
N GLY A 501 9.90 -33.19 -12.20
CA GLY A 501 8.61 -33.87 -12.21
C GLY A 501 8.27 -34.53 -10.87
N THR A 502 7.10 -35.17 -10.82
CA THR A 502 6.59 -35.85 -9.60
C THR A 502 7.56 -36.88 -9.03
N GLU A 503 8.33 -37.55 -9.88
CA GLU A 503 9.30 -38.56 -9.47
C GLU A 503 10.48 -37.94 -8.70
N PHE A 504 10.94 -36.75 -9.08
CA PHE A 504 12.03 -36.05 -8.39
C PHE A 504 11.64 -35.69 -6.96
N TRP A 505 10.46 -35.10 -6.78
CA TRP A 505 9.95 -34.75 -5.44
C TRP A 505 9.65 -35.99 -4.59
N ARG A 506 9.27 -37.10 -5.21
CA ARG A 506 9.07 -38.39 -4.52
C ARG A 506 10.40 -39.02 -4.06
N LYS A 507 11.46 -38.89 -4.85
CA LYS A 507 12.81 -39.37 -4.50
C LYS A 507 13.48 -38.52 -3.42
N HIS A 508 13.13 -37.24 -3.34
CA HIS A 508 13.72 -36.28 -2.39
C HIS A 508 12.63 -35.62 -1.51
N PRO A 509 11.85 -36.40 -0.73
CA PRO A 509 10.74 -35.86 0.04
C PRO A 509 11.19 -34.89 1.14
N TYR A 510 12.43 -35.03 1.61
CA TYR A 510 13.06 -34.22 2.66
C TYR A 510 13.37 -32.78 2.24
N ILE A 511 13.37 -32.45 0.94
CA ILE A 511 13.65 -31.09 0.46
C ILE A 511 12.52 -30.14 0.87
N LEU A 512 11.27 -30.58 0.69
CA LEU A 512 10.09 -29.78 0.96
C LEU A 512 9.27 -30.27 2.17
N ARG A 513 9.70 -31.37 2.82
CA ARG A 513 9.13 -31.83 4.11
C ARG A 513 10.20 -31.73 5.20
N LYS A 514 9.83 -31.02 6.27
CA LYS A 514 10.53 -30.85 7.55
C LYS A 514 11.76 -31.75 7.74
N LEU A 515 12.94 -31.16 7.65
CA LEU A 515 14.12 -31.64 8.35
C LEU A 515 14.17 -30.86 9.67
N ASP A 516 13.98 -31.55 10.80
CA ASP A 516 14.39 -31.03 12.10
C ASP A 516 15.93 -31.03 12.12
N LEU A 517 16.56 -30.06 11.45
CA LEU A 517 18.00 -29.78 11.52
C LEU A 517 18.27 -28.92 12.77
N LEU A 518 18.04 -29.52 13.93
CA LEU A 518 18.61 -29.06 15.20
C LEU A 518 19.06 -30.31 15.96
N GLY A 519 20.35 -30.63 15.78
CA GLY A 519 21.17 -31.33 16.75
C GLY A 519 22.11 -30.33 17.38
#